data_AF-A0A1M7JR08-F1
#
_entry.id   AF-A0A1M7JR08-F1
#
_cell.length_a   1.000
_cell.length_b   1.000
_cell.length_c   1.000
_cell.angle_alpha   90.00
_cell.angle_beta   90.00
_cell.angle_gamma   90.00
#
_symmetry.space_group_name_H-M   'P 1'
#
loop_
_entity.id
_entity.type
_entity.pdbx_description
1 polymer ?
#
loop_
_entity_poly.entity_id
_entity_poly.type
_entity_poly.pdbx_seq_one_letter_code
_entity_poly.pdbx_strand_id
1 'polypeptide(L)' 'MDKFVSYDKMSKKEKKKIDSAKRSSWNGVDPATKVVDTDKRRYKRKPKHPESFEE' A
#
# COMPACT_ATOMS: atom_id res chain seq x y z
N MET A 1 -22.20 11.93 9.28
CA MET A 1 -20.96 11.12 9.16
C MET A 1 -21.40 9.69 9.00
N ASP A 2 -21.11 9.06 7.86
CA ASP A 2 -21.50 7.68 7.66
C ASP A 2 -20.75 6.79 8.66
N LYS A 3 -21.51 5.91 9.30
CA LYS A 3 -20.98 5.00 10.32
C LYS A 3 -19.98 4.07 9.63
N PHE A 4 -18.78 3.93 10.20
CA PHE A 4 -17.81 2.98 9.67
C PHE A 4 -18.37 1.55 9.73
N VAL A 5 -18.48 0.90 8.57
CA VAL A 5 -18.87 -0.49 8.45
C VAL A 5 -17.64 -1.30 8.05
N SER A 6 -17.31 -2.31 8.84
CA SER A 6 -16.20 -3.22 8.52
C SER A 6 -16.50 -4.01 7.25
N TYR A 7 -15.45 -4.41 6.54
CA TYR A 7 -15.59 -5.08 5.24
C TYR A 7 -16.57 -6.25 5.28
N ASP A 8 -16.48 -7.11 6.30
CA ASP A 8 -17.31 -8.30 6.46
C ASP A 8 -18.81 -7.99 6.60
N LYS A 9 -19.13 -6.82 7.18
CA LYS A 9 -20.50 -6.38 7.45
C LYS A 9 -21.10 -5.57 6.29
N MET A 10 -20.33 -5.23 5.26
CA MET A 10 -20.85 -4.53 4.09
C MET A 10 -21.76 -5.40 3.24
N SER A 11 -22.63 -4.76 2.47
CA SER A 11 -23.47 -5.45 1.49
C SER A 11 -22.60 -6.08 0.39
N LYS A 12 -23.13 -7.14 -0.25
CA LYS A 12 -22.44 -7.81 -1.37
C LYS A 12 -22.10 -6.85 -2.52
N LYS A 13 -22.94 -5.83 -2.73
CA LYS A 13 -22.75 -4.82 -3.79
C LYS A 13 -21.56 -3.91 -3.49
N GLU A 14 -21.41 -3.45 -2.26
CA GLU A 14 -20.29 -2.58 -1.84
C GLU A 14 -18.96 -3.34 -1.84
N LYS A 15 -18.96 -4.57 -1.32
CA LYS A 15 -17.79 -5.47 -1.42
C LYS A 15 -17.31 -5.60 -2.85
N LYS A 16 -18.23 -5.89 -3.80
CA LYS A 16 -17.91 -6.01 -5.23
C LYS A 16 -17.23 -4.75 -5.80
N LYS A 17 -17.70 -3.55 -5.42
CA LYS A 17 -17.14 -2.27 -5.87
C LYS A 17 -15.71 -2.06 -5.35
N ILE A 18 -15.48 -2.36 -4.07
CA ILE A 18 -14.15 -2.27 -3.45
C ILE A 18 -13.20 -3.29 -4.08
N ASP A 19 -13.64 -4.52 -4.26
CA ASP A 19 -12.82 -5.57 -4.86
C ASP A 19 -12.49 -5.28 -6.32
N SER A 20 -13.44 -4.72 -7.10
CA SER A 20 -13.14 -4.32 -8.49
C SER A 20 -12.11 -3.22 -8.55
N ALA A 21 -12.15 -2.25 -7.63
CA ALA A 21 -11.15 -1.20 -7.57
C ALA A 21 -9.77 -1.76 -7.17
N LYS A 22 -9.72 -2.68 -6.21
CA LYS A 22 -8.46 -3.31 -5.75
C LYS A 22 -7.83 -4.23 -6.80
N ARG A 23 -8.63 -5.01 -7.52
CA ARG A 23 -8.15 -6.04 -8.46
C ARG A 23 -7.27 -5.52 -9.60
N SER A 24 -7.43 -4.27 -10.00
CA SER A 24 -6.61 -3.68 -11.08
C SER A 24 -5.19 -3.31 -10.64
N SER A 25 -4.88 -3.41 -9.35
CA SER A 25 -3.57 -3.05 -8.80
C SER A 25 -3.08 -4.14 -7.86
N TRP A 26 -1.77 -4.23 -7.70
CA TRP A 26 -1.18 -5.06 -6.64
C TRP A 26 -1.17 -4.37 -5.27
N ASN A 27 -2.02 -3.34 -5.06
CA ASN A 27 -2.11 -2.57 -3.81
C ASN A 27 -0.76 -2.01 -3.33
N GLY A 28 0.06 -1.48 -4.24
CA GLY A 28 1.38 -0.91 -3.89
C GLY A 28 2.49 -1.95 -3.69
N VAL A 29 2.24 -3.21 -4.04
CA VAL A 29 3.25 -4.24 -4.17
C VAL A 29 3.69 -4.28 -5.63
N ASP A 30 5.00 -4.26 -5.88
CA ASP A 30 5.51 -4.59 -7.22
C ASP A 30 5.39 -6.11 -7.43
N PRO A 31 4.66 -6.60 -8.46
CA PRO A 31 4.49 -8.03 -8.69
C PRO A 31 5.79 -8.78 -9.01
N ALA A 32 6.78 -8.11 -9.59
CA ALA A 32 8.04 -8.75 -9.97
C ALA A 32 8.95 -8.93 -8.76
N THR A 33 9.13 -7.86 -7.98
CA THR A 33 10.02 -7.88 -6.81
C THR A 33 9.33 -8.34 -5.53
N LYS A 34 7.99 -8.34 -5.51
CA LYS A 34 7.13 -8.55 -4.33
C LYS A 34 7.43 -7.59 -3.19
N VAL A 35 8.01 -6.44 -3.51
CA VAL A 35 8.38 -5.44 -2.52
C VAL A 35 7.31 -4.37 -2.42
N VAL A 36 7.06 -3.95 -1.19
CA VAL A 36 6.24 -2.77 -0.87
C VAL A 36 7.17 -1.58 -0.65
N ASP A 37 6.93 -0.49 -1.37
CA ASP A 37 7.77 0.73 -1.26
C ASP A 37 7.72 1.36 0.14
N THR A 38 6.63 1.16 0.86
CA THR A 38 6.42 1.69 2.21
C THR A 38 7.02 0.82 3.32
N ASP A 39 7.72 -0.26 3.00
CA ASP A 39 8.27 -1.15 4.03
C ASP A 39 9.38 -0.45 4.82
N LYS A 40 8.99 0.08 5.99
CA LYS A 40 9.89 0.76 6.94
C LYS A 40 10.90 -0.20 7.57
N ARG A 41 10.65 -1.52 7.53
CA ARG A 41 11.57 -2.54 8.05
C ARG A 41 12.61 -2.95 7.02
N ARG A 42 12.45 -2.54 5.76
CA ARG A 42 13.42 -2.82 4.72
C ARG A 42 14.72 -2.13 5.06
N TYR A 43 15.79 -2.91 5.20
CA TYR A 43 17.12 -2.37 5.44
C TYR A 43 17.54 -1.46 4.28
N LYS A 44 17.73 -0.17 4.57
CA LYS A 44 18.25 0.82 3.63
C LYS A 44 19.68 1.14 4.02
N ARG A 45 20.65 0.82 3.15
CA ARG A 45 22.03 1.29 3.35
C ARG A 45 22.06 2.81 3.22
N LYS A 46 22.90 3.48 4.01
CA LYS A 46 23.15 4.91 3.80
C LYS A 46 23.68 5.11 2.38
N PRO A 47 23.17 6.09 1.61
CA PRO A 47 23.67 6.38 0.29
C PRO A 47 25.16 6.75 0.37
N LYS A 48 25.97 6.22 -0.55
CA LYS A 48 27.42 6.51 -0.59
C LYS A 48 27.71 7.99 -0.91
N HIS A 49 26.81 8.62 -1.65
CA HIS A 49 26.87 10.04 -2.03
C HIS A 49 25.53 10.69 -1.68
N PRO A 50 25.38 11.26 -0.46
CA PRO A 50 24.18 11.99 -0.10
C PRO A 50 24.13 13.35 -0.84
N GLU A 51 22.96 13.75 -1.31
CA GLU A 51 22.74 15.02 -2.03
C GLU A 51 22.84 16.24 -1.10
N SER A 52 22.60 16.06 0.19
CA SER A 52 22.77 17.08 1.21
C SER A 52 23.42 16.47 2.46
N PHE A 53 24.44 17.16 2.97
CA PHE A 53 24.97 16.91 4.31
C PHE A 53 24.25 17.91 5.22
N GLU A 54 23.48 17.43 6.18
CA GLU A 54 23.04 18.28 7.30
C GLU A 54 24.27 18.55 8.16
N GLU A 55 24.62 19.83 8.30
CA GLU A 55 25.72 20.34 9.14
C GLU A 55 25.31 20.39 10.62
#